data_AF-A0A3M1LX39-F1
#
_entry.id   AF-A0A3M1LX39-F1
#
_cell.length_a   1.000
_cell.length_b   1.000
_cell.length_c   1.000
_cell.angle_alpha   90.00
_cell.angle_beta   90.00
_cell.angle_gamma   90.00
#
_symmetry.space_group_name_H-M   'P 1'
#
loop_
_entity.id
_entity.type
_entity.pdbx_description
1 polymer ?
#
loop_
_entity_poly.entity_id
_entity_poly.type
_entity_poly.pdbx_seq_one_letter_code
_entity_poly.pdbx_strand_id
1 'polypeptide(L)'
;MNRYIATVVVCIASALAQLPRNACGDHSLIYQLPWPQRLPPLSIYMPYDVLVGYIGLDSANWASRNKQSDYRMSEFLERRGSFDDDTLRKMVRSMFAMCDYNPMLYEATLSTPRYRVGLYGLNPYMIGSEILGAIERAWGSDTANKYRDLALLRADYILHVRVDDTIHTKENLIVTTCQVLDVLKGQVAPACDPTYSHWRGRGSVKNMAPAPSVLSTGTCLQFTYIPRYRIGGYVDVIYPPWDRYMGDSIYPGKEYMVMLVYAIRCYGDSVGDWHMLTPMMIDMECENSMDWFQVSPAAYAIEQEGSELVVRMPWNEFGWGTSVPLATFKQRLRSRIEEFRSW
;
A
#
# COMPACT_ATOMS: atom_id res chain seq x y z
N MET A 1 -45.43 -29.48 -6.79
CA MET A 1 -44.02 -29.40 -7.22
C MET A 1 -43.58 -28.04 -7.78
N ASN A 2 -44.48 -27.17 -8.28
CA ASN A 2 -44.08 -25.89 -8.91
C ASN A 2 -43.75 -24.70 -7.98
N ARG A 3 -44.02 -24.78 -6.66
CA ARG A 3 -43.76 -23.66 -5.74
C ARG A 3 -42.32 -23.58 -5.21
N TYR A 4 -41.62 -24.71 -5.12
CA TYR A 4 -40.23 -24.73 -4.59
C TYR A 4 -39.19 -24.24 -5.61
N ILE A 5 -39.45 -24.43 -6.91
CA ILE A 5 -38.55 -23.96 -7.98
C ILE A 5 -38.57 -22.42 -8.06
N ALA A 6 -39.74 -21.80 -7.90
CA ALA A 6 -39.88 -20.35 -7.94
C ALA A 6 -39.14 -19.65 -6.78
N THR A 7 -39.19 -20.19 -5.56
CA THR A 7 -38.51 -19.61 -4.40
C THR A 7 -36.99 -19.72 -4.50
N VAL A 8 -36.46 -20.85 -5.00
CA VAL A 8 -35.02 -21.02 -5.21
C VAL A 8 -34.50 -20.10 -6.33
N VAL A 9 -35.25 -19.94 -7.43
CA VAL A 9 -34.88 -19.02 -8.52
C VAL A 9 -34.90 -17.56 -8.06
N VAL A 10 -35.86 -17.16 -7.23
CA VAL A 10 -35.90 -15.79 -6.66
C VAL A 10 -34.74 -15.55 -5.69
N CYS A 11 -34.37 -16.51 -4.84
CA CYS A 11 -33.21 -16.38 -3.95
C CYS A 11 -31.88 -16.29 -4.72
N ILE A 12 -31.72 -17.07 -5.80
CA ILE A 12 -30.51 -17.02 -6.64
C ILE A 12 -30.45 -15.71 -7.45
N ALA A 13 -31.58 -15.24 -7.99
CA ALA A 13 -31.64 -13.96 -8.69
C ALA A 13 -31.40 -12.76 -7.76
N SER A 14 -31.84 -12.84 -6.50
CA SER A 14 -31.58 -11.83 -5.47
C SER A 14 -30.12 -11.81 -5.03
N ALA A 15 -29.50 -12.98 -4.91
CA ALA A 15 -28.08 -13.11 -4.57
C ALA A 15 -27.16 -12.62 -5.71
N LEU A 16 -27.55 -12.83 -6.98
CA LEU A 16 -26.82 -12.29 -8.14
C LEU A 16 -27.07 -10.78 -8.35
N ALA A 17 -28.20 -10.25 -7.91
CA ALA A 17 -28.51 -8.80 -7.93
C ALA A 17 -27.80 -8.02 -6.81
N GLN A 18 -27.18 -8.71 -5.85
CA GLN A 18 -26.40 -8.13 -4.75
C GLN A 18 -24.88 -8.29 -4.93
N LEU A 19 -24.40 -8.56 -6.15
CA LEU A 19 -23.01 -8.24 -6.43
C LEU A 19 -22.88 -6.72 -6.29
N PRO A 20 -22.09 -6.21 -5.33
CA PRO A 20 -21.92 -4.78 -5.20
C PRO A 20 -21.41 -4.27 -6.55
N ARG A 21 -22.24 -3.49 -7.25
CA ARG A 21 -21.75 -2.72 -8.39
C ARG A 21 -20.58 -1.92 -7.87
N ASN A 22 -19.48 -1.96 -8.60
CA ASN A 22 -18.33 -1.14 -8.33
C ASN A 22 -18.80 0.32 -8.24
N ALA A 23 -18.80 0.88 -7.02
CA ALA A 23 -19.29 2.22 -6.77
C ALA A 23 -18.38 3.31 -7.38
N CYS A 24 -17.13 2.96 -7.70
CA CYS A 24 -16.16 3.86 -8.31
C CYS A 24 -16.18 3.82 -9.86
N GLY A 25 -17.01 2.98 -10.47
CA GLY A 25 -17.09 2.79 -11.93
C GLY A 25 -16.29 1.59 -12.46
N ASP A 26 -16.81 0.95 -13.51
CA ASP A 26 -16.33 -0.35 -14.04
C ASP A 26 -15.01 -0.28 -14.86
N HIS A 27 -14.20 0.76 -14.70
CA HIS A 27 -13.13 1.07 -15.67
C HIS A 27 -11.71 1.00 -15.11
N SER A 28 -11.53 0.71 -13.82
CA SER A 28 -10.22 0.51 -13.19
C SER A 28 -10.19 -0.74 -12.31
N LEU A 29 -9.02 -1.37 -12.20
CA LEU A 29 -8.79 -2.42 -11.23
C LEU A 29 -8.82 -1.79 -9.83
N ILE A 30 -9.82 -2.19 -9.06
CA ILE A 30 -10.00 -1.78 -7.68
C ILE A 30 -10.33 -2.97 -6.81
N TYR A 31 -9.95 -2.86 -5.55
CA TYR A 31 -10.16 -3.86 -4.53
C TYR A 31 -11.09 -3.30 -3.47
N GLN A 32 -12.17 -4.03 -3.18
CA GLN A 32 -12.97 -3.73 -2.00
C GLN A 32 -12.24 -4.27 -0.77
N LEU A 33 -11.84 -3.38 0.14
CA LEU A 33 -11.28 -3.77 1.42
C LEU A 33 -12.41 -3.75 2.47
N PRO A 34 -12.91 -4.90 2.92
CA PRO A 34 -14.05 -4.95 3.82
C PRO A 34 -13.67 -4.38 5.18
N TRP A 35 -14.53 -3.53 5.75
CA TRP A 35 -14.27 -3.01 7.09
C TRP A 35 -14.31 -4.14 8.11
N PRO A 36 -13.42 -4.09 9.12
CA PRO A 36 -13.44 -5.08 10.18
C PRO A 36 -14.77 -5.00 10.96
N GLN A 37 -15.38 -6.16 11.17
CA GLN A 37 -16.66 -6.27 11.89
C GLN A 37 -16.53 -5.93 13.39
N ARG A 38 -15.31 -6.07 13.93
CA ARG A 38 -14.94 -5.80 15.32
C ARG A 38 -13.74 -4.87 15.36
N LEU A 39 -13.72 -3.98 16.35
CA LEU A 39 -12.62 -3.07 16.61
C LEU A 39 -12.19 -3.23 18.08
N PRO A 40 -10.88 -3.39 18.36
CA PRO A 40 -9.82 -3.70 17.39
C PRO A 40 -10.05 -5.05 16.66
N PRO A 41 -9.52 -5.26 15.44
CA PRO A 41 -9.78 -6.43 14.60
C PRO A 41 -8.98 -7.67 15.04
N LEU A 42 -9.06 -8.04 16.31
CA LEU A 42 -8.20 -9.06 16.90
C LEU A 42 -8.63 -10.49 16.51
N SER A 43 -7.62 -11.35 16.32
CA SER A 43 -7.77 -12.78 16.15
C SER A 43 -6.68 -13.51 16.96
N ILE A 44 -7.04 -14.63 17.59
CA ILE A 44 -6.10 -15.45 18.39
C ILE A 44 -4.95 -16.04 17.55
N TYR A 45 -5.07 -16.00 16.22
CA TYR A 45 -4.04 -16.49 15.29
C TYR A 45 -3.06 -15.39 14.84
N MET A 46 -3.24 -14.15 15.30
CA MET A 46 -2.31 -13.08 15.00
C MET A 46 -1.02 -13.22 15.84
N PRO A 47 0.15 -12.91 15.27
CA PRO A 47 1.38 -12.74 16.03
C PRO A 47 1.21 -11.70 17.15
N TYR A 48 1.96 -11.87 18.24
CA TYR A 48 1.86 -11.00 19.42
C TYR A 48 2.02 -9.51 19.09
N ASP A 49 3.01 -9.16 18.27
CA ASP A 49 3.28 -7.76 17.92
C ASP A 49 2.14 -7.12 17.11
N VAL A 50 1.44 -7.92 16.32
CA VAL A 50 0.26 -7.49 15.54
C VAL A 50 -0.90 -7.20 16.50
N LEU A 51 -1.12 -8.07 17.49
CA LEU A 51 -2.14 -7.86 18.53
C LEU A 51 -1.86 -6.58 19.34
N VAL A 52 -0.62 -6.41 19.78
CA VAL A 52 -0.18 -5.22 20.51
C VAL A 52 -0.38 -3.96 19.67
N GLY A 53 -0.06 -4.01 18.37
CA GLY A 53 -0.27 -2.88 17.47
C GLY A 53 -1.74 -2.46 17.39
N TYR A 54 -2.66 -3.39 17.13
CA TYR A 54 -4.08 -3.05 17.02
C TYR A 54 -4.68 -2.57 18.34
N ILE A 55 -4.27 -3.15 19.48
CA ILE A 55 -4.68 -2.69 20.81
C ILE A 55 -4.12 -1.28 21.09
N GLY A 56 -2.85 -1.04 20.76
CA GLY A 56 -2.19 0.24 20.94
C GLY A 56 -2.83 1.34 20.11
N LEU A 57 -3.16 1.05 18.85
CA LEU A 57 -3.85 1.97 17.95
C LEU A 57 -5.25 2.34 18.46
N ASP A 58 -6.04 1.36 18.89
CA ASP A 58 -7.36 1.60 19.48
C ASP A 58 -7.27 2.39 20.79
N SER A 59 -6.26 2.09 21.62
CA SER A 59 -6.00 2.82 22.88
C SER A 59 -5.59 4.28 22.61
N ALA A 60 -4.76 4.52 21.59
CA ALA A 60 -4.37 5.86 21.18
C ALA A 60 -5.56 6.65 20.61
N ASN A 61 -6.38 6.02 19.78
CA ASN A 61 -7.65 6.59 19.31
C ASN A 61 -8.56 6.93 20.50
N TRP A 62 -8.72 6.02 21.46
CA TRP A 62 -9.52 6.24 22.66
C TRP A 62 -9.00 7.41 23.50
N ALA A 63 -7.69 7.44 23.78
CA ALA A 63 -7.06 8.50 24.57
C ALA A 63 -7.23 9.89 23.94
N SER A 64 -7.27 9.95 22.60
CA SER A 64 -7.46 11.19 21.85
C SER A 64 -8.90 11.74 21.85
N ARG A 65 -9.88 11.04 22.47
CA ARG A 65 -11.30 11.48 22.53
C ARG A 65 -11.56 12.65 23.47
N ASN A 66 -10.70 12.86 24.46
CA ASN A 66 -10.92 13.88 25.47
C ASN A 66 -10.54 15.24 24.89
N LYS A 67 -11.48 15.97 24.25
CA LYS A 67 -11.42 17.30 23.55
C LYS A 67 -10.34 18.35 23.94
N GLN A 68 -9.63 18.19 25.04
CA GLN A 68 -8.36 18.85 25.37
C GLN A 68 -7.10 18.08 24.86
N SER A 69 -7.25 17.01 24.05
CA SER A 69 -6.21 16.02 23.77
C SER A 69 -5.71 15.96 22.33
N ASP A 70 -6.31 16.67 21.37
CA ASP A 70 -5.90 16.57 19.97
C ASP A 70 -4.42 16.94 19.80
N TYR A 71 -3.93 17.91 20.57
CA TYR A 71 -2.52 18.30 20.61
C TYR A 71 -1.63 17.38 21.44
N ARG A 72 -2.17 16.51 22.32
CA ARG A 72 -1.33 15.69 23.21
C ARG A 72 -0.57 14.61 22.48
N MET A 73 -1.13 14.05 21.40
CA MET A 73 -0.40 13.05 20.60
C MET A 73 0.74 13.71 19.84
N SER A 74 0.46 14.81 19.14
CA SER A 74 1.46 15.57 18.40
C SER A 74 2.54 16.11 19.35
N GLU A 75 2.19 16.74 20.48
CA GLU A 75 3.14 17.20 21.51
C GLU A 75 3.94 16.05 22.13
N PHE A 76 3.30 14.91 22.39
CA PHE A 76 3.99 13.71 22.89
C PHE A 76 5.04 13.28 21.86
N LEU A 77 4.64 13.14 20.60
CA LEU A 77 5.54 12.74 19.52
C LEU A 77 6.63 13.79 19.22
N GLU A 78 6.34 15.07 19.34
CA GLU A 78 7.31 16.17 19.20
C GLU A 78 8.44 16.11 20.23
N ARG A 79 8.15 15.65 21.45
CA ARG A 79 9.19 15.48 22.49
C ARG A 79 10.18 14.36 22.16
N ARG A 80 9.88 13.51 21.18
CA ARG A 80 10.76 12.41 20.74
C ARG A 80 11.66 12.92 19.63
N GLY A 81 12.66 13.71 20.03
CA GLY A 81 13.58 14.37 19.09
C GLY A 81 14.63 13.47 18.46
N SER A 82 14.62 12.16 18.73
CA SER A 82 15.60 11.21 18.17
C SER A 82 14.93 9.90 17.78
N PHE A 83 15.43 9.33 16.69
CA PHE A 83 14.99 8.04 16.18
C PHE A 83 15.49 6.87 17.03
N ASP A 84 16.39 7.16 17.97
CA ASP A 84 16.85 6.21 18.99
C ASP A 84 15.91 6.14 20.21
N ASP A 85 14.83 6.91 20.24
CA ASP A 85 13.84 6.84 21.32
C ASP A 85 13.09 5.49 21.32
N ASP A 86 13.20 4.76 22.43
CA ASP A 86 12.58 3.45 22.60
C ASP A 86 11.06 3.45 22.39
N THR A 87 10.39 4.57 22.73
CA THR A 87 8.93 4.65 22.55
C THR A 87 8.59 4.79 21.07
N LEU A 88 9.29 5.67 20.35
CA LEU A 88 9.11 5.85 18.91
C LEU A 88 9.39 4.55 18.16
N ARG A 89 10.48 3.87 18.50
CA ARG A 89 10.84 2.57 17.93
C ARG A 89 9.77 1.50 18.16
N LYS A 90 9.20 1.40 19.37
CA LYS A 90 8.09 0.47 19.67
C LYS A 90 6.82 0.79 18.90
N MET A 91 6.51 2.07 18.71
CA MET A 91 5.39 2.51 17.88
C MET A 91 5.61 2.10 16.41
N VAL A 92 6.83 2.30 15.90
CA VAL A 92 7.22 1.88 14.55
C VAL A 92 7.12 0.38 14.38
N ARG A 93 7.67 -0.43 15.31
CA ARG A 93 7.56 -1.89 15.28
C ARG A 93 6.10 -2.33 15.18
N SER A 94 5.25 -1.76 16.03
CA SER A 94 3.83 -2.11 16.09
C SER A 94 3.10 -1.76 14.79
N MET A 95 3.34 -0.57 14.25
CA MET A 95 2.77 -0.12 12.97
C MET A 95 3.25 -0.99 11.81
N PHE A 96 4.56 -1.25 11.75
CA PHE A 96 5.17 -2.11 10.74
C PHE A 96 4.61 -3.53 10.80
N ALA A 97 4.51 -4.12 12.00
CA ALA A 97 3.99 -5.47 12.18
C ALA A 97 2.54 -5.62 11.71
N MET A 98 1.66 -4.66 12.05
CA MET A 98 0.26 -4.68 11.57
C MET A 98 0.17 -4.65 10.05
N CYS A 99 0.89 -3.72 9.43
CA CYS A 99 0.89 -3.55 7.98
C CYS A 99 1.55 -4.74 7.26
N ASP A 100 2.70 -5.23 7.74
CA ASP A 100 3.39 -6.39 7.16
C ASP A 100 2.57 -7.69 7.25
N TYR A 101 1.87 -7.92 8.36
CA TYR A 101 1.05 -9.12 8.56
C TYR A 101 -0.12 -9.21 7.57
N ASN A 102 -0.88 -8.12 7.42
CA ASN A 102 -2.02 -8.08 6.52
C ASN A 102 -2.29 -6.63 6.10
N PRO A 103 -1.69 -6.15 5.00
CA PRO A 103 -1.87 -4.77 4.55
C PRO A 103 -3.33 -4.43 4.25
N MET A 104 -4.10 -5.38 3.72
CA MET A 104 -5.54 -5.19 3.45
C MET A 104 -6.32 -4.91 4.74
N LEU A 105 -6.08 -5.69 5.81
CA LEU A 105 -6.74 -5.49 7.10
C LEU A 105 -6.28 -4.20 7.77
N TYR A 106 -4.98 -3.89 7.68
CA TYR A 106 -4.40 -2.67 8.22
C TYR A 106 -5.09 -1.44 7.61
N GLU A 107 -5.12 -1.34 6.29
CA GLU A 107 -5.77 -0.25 5.57
C GLU A 107 -7.28 -0.18 5.81
N ALA A 108 -7.98 -1.31 5.79
CA ALA A 108 -9.41 -1.36 6.13
C ALA A 108 -9.70 -0.89 7.57
N THR A 109 -8.75 -1.10 8.49
CA THR A 109 -8.86 -0.67 9.88
C THR A 109 -8.64 0.82 10.01
N LEU A 110 -7.66 1.38 9.32
CA LEU A 110 -7.45 2.84 9.28
C LEU A 110 -8.63 3.57 8.64
N SER A 111 -9.26 2.95 7.64
CA SER A 111 -10.36 3.50 6.85
C SER A 111 -11.76 3.22 7.42
N THR A 112 -11.90 2.46 8.51
CA THR A 112 -13.24 2.15 9.02
C THR A 112 -13.99 3.40 9.52
N PRO A 113 -15.23 3.66 9.07
CA PRO A 113 -16.03 4.80 9.51
C PRO A 113 -16.28 4.85 11.01
N ARG A 114 -16.24 3.68 11.68
CA ARG A 114 -16.33 3.61 13.15
C ARG A 114 -15.19 4.37 13.85
N TYR A 115 -14.06 4.60 13.19
CA TYR A 115 -13.04 5.52 13.68
C TYR A 115 -13.11 6.92 13.04
N ARG A 116 -13.72 7.08 11.84
CA ARG A 116 -13.76 8.37 11.11
C ARG A 116 -14.88 9.31 11.52
N VAL A 117 -16.07 8.78 11.81
CA VAL A 117 -17.19 9.60 12.25
C VAL A 117 -16.85 10.01 13.68
N GLY A 118 -16.49 11.29 13.88
CA GLY A 118 -15.93 11.92 15.10
C GLY A 118 -16.68 11.75 16.44
N LEU A 119 -17.47 10.69 16.57
CA LEU A 119 -17.92 10.08 17.81
C LEU A 119 -16.73 9.51 18.62
N TYR A 120 -15.56 9.32 18.00
CA TYR A 120 -14.48 8.47 18.49
C TYR A 120 -13.04 8.98 18.16
N GLY A 121 -12.61 10.14 18.67
CA GLY A 121 -11.18 10.54 18.74
C GLY A 121 -10.51 10.88 17.39
N LEU A 122 -9.19 11.07 17.38
CA LEU A 122 -8.38 11.25 16.16
C LEU A 122 -8.46 9.97 15.32
N ASN A 123 -8.74 10.14 14.03
CA ASN A 123 -8.75 9.04 13.06
C ASN A 123 -7.40 8.29 13.10
N PRO A 124 -7.37 6.94 13.13
CA PRO A 124 -6.16 6.14 13.05
C PRO A 124 -5.20 6.52 11.91
N TYR A 125 -5.71 6.97 10.76
CA TYR A 125 -4.85 7.53 9.70
C TYR A 125 -4.04 8.73 10.19
N MET A 126 -4.64 9.61 11.00
CA MET A 126 -3.95 10.75 11.58
C MET A 126 -2.91 10.29 12.60
N ILE A 127 -3.21 9.28 13.42
CA ILE A 127 -2.24 8.72 14.38
C ILE A 127 -1.03 8.14 13.63
N GLY A 128 -1.25 7.36 12.57
CA GLY A 128 -0.18 6.86 11.71
C GLY A 128 0.62 8.00 11.05
N SER A 129 -0.06 9.02 10.54
CA SER A 129 0.58 10.20 9.94
C SER A 129 1.43 10.98 10.95
N GLU A 130 0.97 11.11 12.19
CA GLU A 130 1.71 11.77 13.27
C GLU A 130 2.97 10.98 13.65
N ILE A 131 2.88 9.65 13.72
CA ILE A 131 4.05 8.78 13.92
C ILE A 131 5.06 8.96 12.78
N LEU A 132 4.60 8.93 11.53
CA LEU A 132 5.47 9.15 10.36
C LEU A 132 6.11 10.55 10.39
N GLY A 133 5.35 11.59 10.76
CA GLY A 133 5.89 12.94 10.92
C GLY A 133 6.91 13.06 12.06
N ALA A 134 6.72 12.31 13.15
CA ALA A 134 7.70 12.23 14.23
C ALA A 134 9.02 11.60 13.76
N ILE A 135 8.93 10.54 12.96
CA ILE A 135 10.10 9.88 12.34
C ILE A 135 10.83 10.84 11.41
N GLU A 136 10.08 11.56 10.58
CA GLU A 136 10.64 12.56 9.66
C GLU A 136 11.45 13.62 10.43
N ARG A 137 10.90 14.15 11.52
CA ARG A 137 11.59 15.11 12.40
C ARG A 137 12.78 14.49 13.12
N ALA A 138 12.66 13.26 13.57
CA ALA A 138 13.69 12.54 14.33
C ALA A 138 14.96 12.25 13.50
N TRP A 139 14.85 12.15 12.17
CA TRP A 139 16.00 12.04 11.27
C TRP A 139 16.73 13.36 11.01
N GLY A 140 16.08 14.51 11.25
CA GLY A 140 16.68 15.83 11.04
C GLY A 140 17.25 15.99 9.62
N SER A 141 18.56 16.25 9.53
CA SER A 141 19.25 16.49 8.25
C SER A 141 19.74 15.22 7.54
N ASP A 142 19.52 14.03 8.10
CA ASP A 142 19.88 12.76 7.46
C ASP A 142 18.80 12.35 6.45
N THR A 143 18.79 13.02 5.30
CA THR A 143 17.77 12.87 4.27
C THR A 143 17.75 11.47 3.65
N ALA A 144 18.90 10.82 3.48
CA ALA A 144 18.99 9.50 2.88
C ALA A 144 18.33 8.42 3.76
N ASN A 145 18.64 8.41 5.07
CA ASN A 145 17.99 7.46 5.99
C ASN A 145 16.51 7.80 6.19
N LYS A 146 16.16 9.10 6.21
CA LYS A 146 14.78 9.59 6.27
C LYS A 146 13.92 9.02 5.15
N TYR A 147 14.31 9.19 3.88
CA TYR A 147 13.51 8.72 2.74
C TYR A 147 13.41 7.19 2.69
N ARG A 148 14.51 6.48 2.96
CA ARG A 148 14.48 5.02 3.04
C ARG A 148 13.46 4.55 4.06
N ASP A 149 13.54 5.04 5.28
CA ASP A 149 12.71 4.53 6.37
C ASP A 149 11.25 4.90 6.17
N LEU A 150 10.96 6.14 5.74
CA LEU A 150 9.60 6.52 5.38
C LEU A 150 9.05 5.66 4.24
N ALA A 151 9.85 5.35 3.22
CA ALA A 151 9.44 4.47 2.14
C ALA A 151 9.10 3.05 2.64
N LEU A 152 9.95 2.48 3.50
CA LEU A 152 9.73 1.14 4.08
C LEU A 152 8.49 1.07 4.97
N LEU A 153 8.19 2.15 5.71
CA LEU A 153 7.07 2.22 6.64
C LEU A 153 5.74 2.53 5.96
N ARG A 154 5.76 3.36 4.90
CA ARG A 154 4.56 3.72 4.13
C ARG A 154 4.15 2.61 3.15
N ALA A 155 5.10 1.85 2.62
CA ALA A 155 4.80 0.78 1.67
C ALA A 155 3.98 -0.35 2.33
N ASP A 156 2.83 -0.68 1.75
CA ASP A 156 2.05 -1.86 2.13
C ASP A 156 2.78 -3.14 1.75
N TYR A 157 3.32 -3.15 0.54
CA TYR A 157 4.09 -4.27 -0.01
C TYR A 157 5.46 -3.82 -0.48
N ILE A 158 6.47 -4.66 -0.27
CA ILE A 158 7.80 -4.52 -0.88
C ILE A 158 8.15 -5.86 -1.51
N LEU A 159 8.18 -5.91 -2.83
CA LEU A 159 8.19 -7.15 -3.58
C LEU A 159 9.21 -7.10 -4.73
N HIS A 160 9.81 -8.24 -5.02
CA HIS A 160 10.45 -8.49 -6.30
C HIS A 160 9.43 -9.22 -7.18
N VAL A 161 9.12 -8.66 -8.34
CA VAL A 161 8.08 -9.19 -9.24
C VAL A 161 8.60 -9.33 -10.67
N ARG A 162 8.05 -10.29 -11.42
CA ARG A 162 8.13 -10.34 -12.88
C ARG A 162 6.78 -9.95 -13.46
N VAL A 163 6.76 -9.04 -14.42
CA VAL A 163 5.53 -8.64 -15.11
C VAL A 163 5.20 -9.69 -16.16
N ASP A 164 4.01 -10.26 -16.08
CA ASP A 164 3.53 -11.23 -17.06
C ASP A 164 2.63 -10.55 -18.11
N ASP A 165 1.89 -9.50 -17.72
CA ASP A 165 0.94 -8.84 -18.60
C ASP A 165 0.66 -7.38 -18.19
N THR A 166 0.23 -6.57 -19.16
CA THR A 166 -0.17 -5.17 -18.95
C THR A 166 -1.39 -4.85 -19.81
N ILE A 167 -2.46 -4.31 -19.21
CA ILE A 167 -3.70 -3.93 -19.89
C ILE A 167 -3.98 -2.45 -19.72
N HIS A 168 -4.17 -1.75 -20.84
CA HIS A 168 -4.64 -0.38 -20.83
C HIS A 168 -6.14 -0.32 -20.53
N THR A 169 -6.49 0.49 -19.54
CA THR A 169 -7.88 0.79 -19.20
C THR A 169 -8.38 2.03 -19.94
N LYS A 170 -9.69 2.28 -19.88
CA LYS A 170 -10.31 3.47 -20.47
C LYS A 170 -9.96 4.77 -19.73
N GLU A 171 -9.47 4.68 -18.49
CA GLU A 171 -9.10 5.82 -17.64
C GLU A 171 -7.63 6.24 -17.81
N ASN A 172 -6.97 5.81 -18.89
CA ASN A 172 -5.52 5.96 -19.10
C ASN A 172 -4.65 5.33 -17.99
N LEU A 173 -5.21 4.39 -17.23
CA LEU A 173 -4.47 3.60 -16.25
C LEU A 173 -4.01 2.30 -16.91
N ILE A 174 -2.89 1.75 -16.45
CA ILE A 174 -2.42 0.43 -16.86
C ILE A 174 -2.54 -0.52 -15.67
N VAL A 175 -3.25 -1.62 -15.89
CA VAL A 175 -3.29 -2.74 -14.95
C VAL A 175 -2.14 -3.67 -15.29
N THR A 176 -1.27 -3.90 -14.31
CA THR A 176 -0.12 -4.78 -14.41
C THR A 176 -0.44 -6.08 -13.69
N THR A 177 -0.32 -7.20 -14.40
CA THR A 177 -0.34 -8.53 -13.81
C THR A 177 1.08 -9.06 -13.68
N CYS A 178 1.42 -9.48 -12.47
CA CYS A 178 2.76 -9.93 -12.12
C CYS A 178 2.76 -11.30 -11.44
N GLN A 179 3.88 -12.00 -11.58
CA GLN A 179 4.27 -13.10 -10.71
C GLN A 179 5.21 -12.57 -9.62
N VAL A 180 4.90 -12.88 -8.36
CA VAL A 180 5.79 -12.57 -7.23
C VAL A 180 6.99 -13.50 -7.26
N LEU A 181 8.20 -12.93 -7.18
CA LEU A 181 9.45 -13.68 -7.11
C LEU A 181 9.99 -13.74 -5.68
N ASP A 182 9.86 -12.65 -4.93
CA ASP A 182 10.33 -12.51 -3.55
C ASP A 182 9.43 -11.55 -2.77
N VAL A 183 9.15 -11.88 -1.50
CA VAL A 183 8.34 -11.06 -0.59
C VAL A 183 9.25 -10.53 0.51
N LEU A 184 9.42 -9.20 0.58
CA LEU A 184 10.18 -8.56 1.65
C LEU A 184 9.24 -7.99 2.73
N LYS A 185 8.08 -7.48 2.30
CA LYS A 185 7.04 -6.92 3.18
C LYS A 185 5.65 -7.12 2.57
N GLY A 186 4.65 -7.35 3.43
CA GLY A 186 3.24 -7.46 3.08
C GLY A 186 2.88 -8.90 2.73
N GLN A 187 2.35 -9.65 3.69
CA GLN A 187 2.18 -11.10 3.59
C GLN A 187 0.89 -11.54 2.91
N VAL A 188 -0.14 -10.69 2.88
CA VAL A 188 -1.48 -11.06 2.35
C VAL A 188 -1.87 -10.08 1.27
N ALA A 189 -2.27 -10.58 0.11
CA ALA A 189 -2.69 -9.77 -1.03
C ALA A 189 -4.08 -10.18 -1.57
N PRO A 190 -4.78 -9.25 -2.23
CA PRO A 190 -6.03 -9.55 -2.92
C PRO A 190 -5.74 -10.50 -4.07
N ALA A 191 -6.72 -11.33 -4.38
CA ALA A 191 -6.58 -12.21 -5.53
C ALA A 191 -6.65 -11.43 -6.84
N CYS A 192 -5.88 -11.87 -7.83
CA CYS A 192 -5.94 -11.33 -9.17
C CYS A 192 -7.32 -11.56 -9.80
N ASP A 193 -7.84 -10.51 -10.44
CA ASP A 193 -9.03 -10.54 -11.25
C ASP A 193 -8.68 -11.04 -12.67
N PRO A 194 -9.25 -12.18 -13.10
CA PRO A 194 -8.98 -12.76 -14.41
C PRO A 194 -9.48 -11.89 -15.58
N THR A 195 -10.35 -10.90 -15.34
CA THR A 195 -10.80 -9.96 -16.38
C THR A 195 -9.68 -9.05 -16.86
N TYR A 196 -8.65 -8.86 -16.04
CA TYR A 196 -7.46 -8.05 -16.37
C TYR A 196 -6.24 -8.93 -16.75
N SER A 197 -6.46 -10.01 -17.50
CA SER A 197 -5.36 -10.80 -18.08
C SER A 197 -5.70 -11.28 -19.49
N HIS A 198 -4.81 -11.04 -20.47
CA HIS A 198 -4.98 -11.48 -21.86
C HIS A 198 -4.98 -13.01 -22.02
N TRP A 199 -4.40 -13.75 -21.07
CA TRP A 199 -4.16 -15.20 -21.16
C TRP A 199 -5.38 -16.09 -20.84
N ARG A 200 -6.50 -15.56 -20.33
CA ARG A 200 -7.72 -16.36 -20.11
C ARG A 200 -8.77 -16.06 -21.18
N GLY A 201 -8.76 -16.89 -22.21
CA GLY A 201 -9.75 -16.88 -23.28
C GLY A 201 -11.18 -17.04 -22.76
N ARG A 202 -12.09 -16.31 -23.42
CA ARG A 202 -13.54 -16.56 -23.57
C ARG A 202 -14.07 -17.78 -22.82
N GLY A 203 -14.21 -17.65 -21.51
CA GLY A 203 -14.86 -18.61 -20.65
C GLY A 203 -15.47 -17.81 -19.52
N SER A 204 -16.77 -17.53 -19.63
CA SER A 204 -17.55 -16.85 -18.60
C SER A 204 -17.46 -17.65 -17.30
N VAL A 205 -16.50 -17.28 -16.45
CA VAL A 205 -16.47 -17.68 -15.07
C VAL A 205 -16.60 -16.40 -14.26
N LYS A 206 -17.83 -15.89 -14.17
CA LYS A 206 -18.27 -15.03 -13.07
C LYS A 206 -18.31 -15.86 -11.79
N ASN A 207 -17.15 -16.36 -11.33
CA ASN A 207 -17.04 -16.93 -10.00
C ASN A 207 -16.54 -15.83 -9.07
N MET A 208 -17.03 -15.87 -7.83
CA MET A 208 -16.67 -14.98 -6.73
C MET A 208 -15.23 -14.48 -6.82
N ALA A 209 -15.02 -13.17 -6.59
CA ALA A 209 -13.70 -12.61 -6.41
C ALA A 209 -12.91 -13.55 -5.49
N PRO A 210 -11.78 -14.12 -5.93
CA PRO A 210 -11.09 -15.13 -5.15
C PRO A 210 -10.67 -14.53 -3.80
N ALA A 211 -10.69 -15.35 -2.75
CA ALA A 211 -10.34 -14.90 -1.41
C ALA A 211 -8.90 -14.36 -1.39
N PRO A 212 -8.59 -13.36 -0.54
CA PRO A 212 -7.23 -12.93 -0.30
C PRO A 212 -6.32 -14.12 0.02
N SER A 213 -5.07 -14.05 -0.44
CA SER A 213 -4.12 -15.16 -0.32
C SER A 213 -2.81 -14.69 0.29
N VAL A 214 -2.11 -15.60 0.96
CA VAL A 214 -0.77 -15.37 1.47
C VAL A 214 0.19 -15.31 0.28
N LEU A 215 0.93 -14.21 0.15
CA LEU A 215 1.93 -14.04 -0.89
C LEU A 215 3.10 -14.99 -0.69
N SER A 216 3.51 -15.61 -1.78
CA SER A 216 4.69 -16.46 -1.88
C SER A 216 5.22 -16.41 -3.31
N THR A 217 6.43 -16.92 -3.54
CA THR A 217 6.98 -17.05 -4.89
C THR A 217 6.00 -17.80 -5.80
N GLY A 218 5.70 -17.21 -6.94
CA GLY A 218 4.76 -17.73 -7.92
C GLY A 218 3.33 -17.21 -7.78
N THR A 219 3.00 -16.53 -6.67
CA THR A 219 1.66 -15.94 -6.45
C THR A 219 1.41 -14.83 -7.46
N CYS A 220 0.18 -14.75 -7.98
CA CYS A 220 -0.23 -13.65 -8.84
C CYS A 220 -0.47 -12.39 -7.99
N LEU A 221 0.00 -11.25 -8.49
CA LEU A 221 -0.30 -9.93 -7.97
C LEU A 221 -0.74 -9.02 -9.11
N GLN A 222 -1.76 -8.21 -8.86
CA GLN A 222 -2.21 -7.18 -9.80
C GLN A 222 -2.21 -5.82 -9.13
N PHE A 223 -1.70 -4.82 -9.83
CA PHE A 223 -1.75 -3.43 -9.38
C PHE A 223 -1.95 -2.50 -10.58
N THR A 224 -2.37 -1.29 -10.29
CA THR A 224 -2.61 -0.26 -11.29
C THR A 224 -1.52 0.78 -11.20
N TYR A 225 -1.05 1.29 -12.33
CA TYR A 225 -0.20 2.47 -12.35
C TYR A 225 -0.67 3.45 -13.42
N ILE A 226 -0.33 4.72 -13.21
CA ILE A 226 -0.53 5.76 -14.20
C ILE A 226 0.73 5.80 -15.07
N PRO A 227 0.67 5.50 -16.39
CA PRO A 227 1.80 5.74 -17.26
C PRO A 227 2.13 7.23 -17.29
N ARG A 228 3.41 7.59 -17.42
CA ARG A 228 3.88 8.98 -17.62
C ARG A 228 3.61 9.90 -16.42
N TYR A 229 4.02 9.49 -15.22
CA TYR A 229 4.02 10.37 -14.06
C TYR A 229 4.81 11.66 -14.36
N ARG A 230 4.17 12.82 -14.13
CA ARG A 230 4.83 14.12 -14.13
C ARG A 230 5.16 14.52 -12.70
N ILE A 231 6.35 15.07 -12.52
CA ILE A 231 6.80 15.69 -11.28
C ILE A 231 6.74 17.22 -11.48
N GLY A 232 5.88 17.92 -10.74
CA GLY A 232 5.94 19.38 -10.54
C GLY A 232 4.64 20.20 -10.65
N GLY A 233 4.28 20.93 -9.57
CA GLY A 233 3.64 22.26 -9.62
C GLY A 233 2.30 22.51 -8.88
N TYR A 234 2.37 23.26 -7.76
CA TYR A 234 1.37 24.13 -7.08
C TYR A 234 -0.01 23.63 -6.61
N VAL A 235 -0.46 22.45 -6.98
CA VAL A 235 -1.78 21.94 -6.58
C VAL A 235 -1.72 20.43 -6.43
N ASP A 236 -2.51 19.87 -5.51
CA ASP A 236 -2.70 18.43 -5.22
C ASP A 236 -3.21 17.58 -6.41
N VAL A 237 -2.92 18.00 -7.65
CA VAL A 237 -3.40 17.41 -8.90
C VAL A 237 -2.23 17.23 -9.86
N ILE A 238 -1.92 15.96 -10.14
CA ILE A 238 -0.92 15.52 -11.12
C ILE A 238 -1.49 15.74 -12.54
N TYR A 239 -0.96 16.70 -13.29
CA TYR A 239 -1.32 16.98 -14.70
C TYR A 239 -0.28 16.40 -15.69
N PRO A 240 -0.68 15.85 -16.86
CA PRO A 240 0.25 15.49 -17.94
C PRO A 240 0.56 16.69 -18.87
N PRO A 241 1.85 17.07 -19.07
CA PRO A 241 2.30 17.40 -20.45
C PRO A 241 3.77 17.05 -20.85
N TRP A 242 3.85 16.64 -22.12
CA TRP A 242 4.83 16.66 -23.25
C TRP A 242 6.33 16.30 -23.18
N ASP A 243 7.11 16.48 -22.11
CA ASP A 243 8.58 16.55 -22.34
C ASP A 243 9.54 16.09 -21.22
N ARG A 244 9.05 15.62 -20.07
CA ARG A 244 9.88 14.84 -19.10
C ARG A 244 9.12 13.65 -18.57
N TYR A 245 9.21 12.55 -19.30
CA TYR A 245 8.64 11.27 -18.91
C TYR A 245 9.59 10.56 -17.96
N MET A 246 9.22 10.45 -16.69
CA MET A 246 9.73 9.36 -15.87
C MET A 246 8.67 8.29 -15.81
N GLY A 247 8.91 7.26 -16.61
CA GLY A 247 8.16 6.02 -16.52
C GLY A 247 7.00 5.89 -17.48
N ASP A 248 7.32 5.52 -18.72
CA ASP A 248 6.53 4.56 -19.49
C ASP A 248 6.84 3.10 -19.00
N SER A 249 7.21 2.90 -17.74
CA SER A 249 8.35 2.06 -17.28
C SER A 249 8.12 0.59 -16.96
N ILE A 250 6.88 0.07 -16.96
CA ILE A 250 6.59 -1.32 -16.55
C ILE A 250 6.18 -2.14 -17.77
N TYR A 251 6.97 -3.16 -18.13
CA TYR A 251 6.77 -3.94 -19.36
C TYR A 251 6.66 -5.44 -19.08
N PRO A 252 5.80 -6.17 -19.82
CA PRO A 252 5.78 -7.64 -19.78
C PRO A 252 7.15 -8.24 -20.05
N GLY A 253 7.48 -9.31 -19.32
CA GLY A 253 8.74 -10.04 -19.40
C GLY A 253 9.91 -9.39 -18.63
N LYS A 254 9.69 -8.27 -17.95
CA LYS A 254 10.71 -7.59 -17.14
C LYS A 254 10.48 -7.79 -15.65
N GLU A 255 11.56 -7.64 -14.87
CA GLU A 255 11.53 -7.74 -13.42
C GLU A 255 11.67 -6.37 -12.77
N TYR A 256 11.01 -6.20 -11.62
CA TYR A 256 10.99 -4.94 -10.88
C TYR A 256 11.06 -5.18 -9.38
N MET A 257 11.70 -4.27 -8.67
CA MET A 257 11.45 -4.05 -7.25
C MET A 257 10.31 -3.05 -7.12
N VAL A 258 9.18 -3.47 -6.56
CA VAL A 258 8.01 -2.60 -6.38
C VAL A 258 7.74 -2.35 -4.89
N MET A 259 7.42 -1.11 -4.55
CA MET A 259 6.84 -0.71 -3.28
C MET A 259 5.42 -0.21 -3.56
N LEU A 260 4.42 -0.94 -3.10
CA LEU A 260 3.01 -0.68 -3.42
C LEU A 260 2.27 -0.19 -2.18
N VAL A 261 1.25 0.64 -2.41
CA VAL A 261 0.34 1.16 -1.38
C VAL A 261 -1.10 1.15 -1.86
N TYR A 262 -2.04 1.01 -0.93
CA TYR A 262 -3.45 1.20 -1.19
C TYR A 262 -3.81 2.70 -1.17
N ALA A 263 -4.31 3.19 -2.29
CA ALA A 263 -4.93 4.50 -2.38
C ALA A 263 -6.46 4.36 -2.38
N ILE A 264 -7.15 5.03 -1.45
CA ILE A 264 -8.62 5.09 -1.46
C ILE A 264 -9.07 5.75 -2.76
N ARG A 265 -9.97 5.09 -3.51
CA ARG A 265 -10.59 5.64 -4.72
C ARG A 265 -11.98 6.15 -4.45
N CYS A 266 -12.81 5.37 -3.76
CA CYS A 266 -14.11 5.82 -3.31
C CYS A 266 -14.50 5.17 -1.98
N TYR A 267 -15.26 5.93 -1.19
CA TYR A 267 -15.81 5.43 0.06
C TYR A 267 -16.98 4.51 -0.22
N GLY A 268 -17.03 3.39 0.49
CA GLY A 268 -18.17 2.48 0.40
C GLY A 268 -19.32 2.90 1.30
N ASP A 269 -20.52 2.43 0.97
CA ASP A 269 -21.74 2.80 1.69
C ASP A 269 -22.07 1.87 2.87
N SER A 270 -21.47 0.66 2.94
CA SER A 270 -21.84 -0.33 3.98
C SER A 270 -20.86 -1.46 4.26
N VAL A 271 -20.06 -1.91 3.29
CA VAL A 271 -19.27 -3.15 3.41
C VAL A 271 -17.77 -2.90 3.57
N GLY A 272 -17.27 -1.80 3.02
CA GLY A 272 -15.84 -1.51 2.94
C GLY A 272 -15.56 -0.48 1.87
N ASP A 273 -14.38 0.12 1.94
CA ASP A 273 -13.92 1.11 0.97
C ASP A 273 -13.29 0.44 -0.25
N TRP A 274 -13.24 1.19 -1.34
CA TRP A 274 -12.65 0.74 -2.58
C TRP A 274 -11.29 1.39 -2.78
N HIS A 275 -10.28 0.55 -2.91
CA HIS A 275 -8.89 0.99 -3.01
C HIS A 275 -8.28 0.56 -4.34
N MET A 276 -7.33 1.35 -4.82
CA MET A 276 -6.41 0.98 -5.88
C MET A 276 -5.08 0.62 -5.25
N LEU A 277 -4.52 -0.53 -5.62
CA LEU A 277 -3.13 -0.84 -5.31
C LEU A 277 -2.25 -0.19 -6.38
N THR A 278 -1.31 0.67 -5.97
CA THR A 278 -0.46 1.44 -6.88
C THR A 278 0.98 1.50 -6.37
N PRO A 279 1.99 1.67 -7.24
CA PRO A 279 3.31 2.09 -6.80
C PRO A 279 3.22 3.34 -5.91
N MET A 280 3.92 3.30 -4.79
CA MET A 280 4.06 4.43 -3.90
C MET A 280 4.88 5.53 -4.59
N MET A 281 4.57 6.77 -4.26
CA MET A 281 5.36 7.93 -4.66
C MET A 281 6.27 8.33 -3.50
N ILE A 282 7.58 8.43 -3.74
CA ILE A 282 8.56 8.91 -2.77
C ILE A 282 8.84 10.38 -3.06
N ASP A 283 8.40 11.25 -2.16
CA ASP A 283 8.67 12.69 -2.22
C ASP A 283 10.07 12.98 -1.67
N MET A 284 10.93 13.55 -2.51
CA MET A 284 12.28 13.97 -2.17
C MET A 284 12.40 15.49 -2.30
N GLU A 285 13.14 16.08 -1.36
CA GLU A 285 13.54 17.48 -1.40
C GLU A 285 14.48 17.74 -2.58
N CYS A 286 14.17 18.78 -3.36
CA CYS A 286 15.03 19.24 -4.44
C CYS A 286 16.16 20.12 -3.89
N GLU A 287 17.42 19.77 -4.17
CA GLU A 287 18.56 20.57 -3.67
C GLU A 287 18.64 21.98 -4.29
N ASN A 288 18.02 22.28 -5.45
CA ASN A 288 18.22 23.57 -6.15
C ASN A 288 17.13 23.98 -7.21
N SER A 289 15.86 23.59 -7.10
CA SER A 289 14.83 23.95 -8.12
C SER A 289 13.65 24.74 -7.57
N MET A 290 13.10 25.65 -8.39
CA MET A 290 11.75 26.22 -8.20
C MET A 290 10.63 25.15 -8.28
N ASP A 291 10.98 23.91 -8.63
CA ASP A 291 10.12 22.75 -8.52
C ASP A 291 10.15 22.24 -7.08
N TRP A 292 8.98 22.30 -6.42
CA TRP A 292 8.83 22.11 -4.99
C TRP A 292 9.02 20.66 -4.50
N PHE A 293 9.01 19.65 -5.40
CA PHE A 293 9.14 18.23 -5.06
C PHE A 293 9.73 17.41 -6.21
N GLN A 294 10.66 16.49 -5.92
CA GLN A 294 11.03 15.37 -6.80
C GLN A 294 10.27 14.13 -6.36
N VAL A 295 9.43 13.55 -7.23
CA VAL A 295 8.58 12.42 -6.86
C VAL A 295 8.97 11.17 -7.63
N SER A 296 9.51 10.16 -6.95
CA SER A 296 9.90 8.90 -7.60
C SER A 296 8.81 7.83 -7.45
N PRO A 297 8.26 7.27 -8.55
CA PRO A 297 7.41 6.10 -8.44
C PRO A 297 8.26 4.90 -8.04
N ALA A 298 7.95 4.27 -6.91
CA ALA A 298 8.70 3.18 -6.33
C ALA A 298 8.46 1.84 -7.05
N ALA A 299 8.75 1.82 -8.35
CA ALA A 299 8.76 0.65 -9.22
C ALA A 299 10.07 0.65 -10.02
N TYR A 300 11.10 0.07 -9.42
CA TYR A 300 12.48 0.12 -9.90
C TYR A 300 12.76 -1.04 -10.85
N ALA A 301 13.19 -0.73 -12.07
CA ALA A 301 13.55 -1.74 -13.06
C ALA A 301 14.77 -2.54 -12.61
N ILE A 302 14.72 -3.85 -12.86
CA ILE A 302 15.85 -4.76 -12.71
C ILE A 302 16.42 -5.03 -14.09
N GLU A 303 17.69 -4.71 -14.28
CA GLU A 303 18.39 -4.85 -15.55
C GLU A 303 19.61 -5.73 -15.40
N GLN A 304 20.06 -6.35 -16.50
CA GLN A 304 21.30 -7.08 -16.52
C GLN A 304 22.46 -6.13 -16.87
N GLU A 305 23.47 -6.07 -16.01
CA GLU A 305 24.70 -5.32 -16.24
C GLU A 305 25.89 -6.30 -16.14
N GLY A 306 26.45 -6.66 -17.28
CA GLY A 306 27.43 -7.75 -17.36
C GLY A 306 26.82 -9.09 -16.91
N SER A 307 27.36 -9.66 -15.84
CA SER A 307 26.88 -10.92 -15.24
C SER A 307 25.92 -10.73 -14.07
N GLU A 308 25.63 -9.50 -13.65
CA GLU A 308 24.82 -9.22 -12.45
C GLU A 308 23.48 -8.60 -12.83
N LEU A 309 22.45 -8.88 -12.01
CA LEU A 309 21.19 -8.14 -12.03
C LEU A 309 21.32 -6.92 -11.12
N VAL A 310 20.96 -5.75 -11.61
CA VAL A 310 21.05 -4.48 -10.90
C VAL A 310 19.69 -3.80 -10.82
N VAL A 311 19.42 -3.14 -9.69
CA VAL A 311 18.23 -2.30 -9.49
C VAL A 311 18.58 -0.86 -9.86
N ARG A 312 17.84 -0.28 -10.81
CA ARG A 312 18.02 1.12 -11.24
C ARG A 312 17.17 2.05 -10.38
N MET A 313 17.82 3.01 -9.75
CA MET A 313 17.24 4.01 -8.84
C MET A 313 17.66 5.40 -9.30
N PRO A 314 16.95 6.00 -10.26
CA PRO A 314 17.41 7.19 -10.97
C PRO A 314 17.78 8.36 -10.04
N TRP A 315 17.09 8.48 -8.90
CA TRP A 315 17.25 9.58 -7.96
C TRP A 315 18.01 9.22 -6.69
N ASN A 316 18.53 8.00 -6.58
CA ASN A 316 19.24 7.54 -5.39
C ASN A 316 18.39 7.72 -4.11
N GLU A 317 17.13 7.32 -4.17
CA GLU A 317 16.09 7.52 -3.15
C GLU A 317 16.50 6.98 -1.77
N PHE A 318 17.40 5.99 -1.74
CA PHE A 318 17.89 5.31 -0.54
C PHE A 318 19.31 5.70 -0.12
N GLY A 319 19.98 6.60 -0.85
CA GLY A 319 21.37 6.99 -0.59
C GLY A 319 22.42 5.91 -0.89
N TRP A 320 22.09 4.89 -1.68
CA TRP A 320 22.93 3.73 -1.99
C TRP A 320 23.65 3.78 -3.34
N GLY A 321 23.44 4.84 -4.11
CA GLY A 321 23.80 4.99 -5.51
C GLY A 321 22.59 4.81 -6.44
N THR A 322 22.77 5.11 -7.73
CA THR A 322 21.70 5.02 -8.75
C THR A 322 21.58 3.63 -9.39
N SER A 323 22.52 2.75 -9.10
CA SER A 323 22.55 1.35 -9.54
C SER A 323 23.14 0.50 -8.43
N VAL A 324 22.41 -0.53 -8.00
CA VAL A 324 22.85 -1.42 -6.91
C VAL A 324 22.57 -2.87 -7.31
N PRO A 325 23.51 -3.81 -7.11
CA PRO A 325 23.25 -5.23 -7.36
C PRO A 325 22.02 -5.71 -6.59
N LEU A 326 21.14 -6.47 -7.26
CA LEU A 326 19.85 -6.91 -6.73
C LEU A 326 19.97 -7.63 -5.40
N ALA A 327 20.97 -8.52 -5.26
CA ALA A 327 21.22 -9.23 -4.00
C ALA A 327 21.54 -8.27 -2.86
N THR A 328 22.44 -7.31 -3.11
CA THR A 328 22.83 -6.26 -2.15
C THR A 328 21.64 -5.37 -1.78
N PHE A 329 20.83 -4.96 -2.77
CA PHE A 329 19.65 -4.16 -2.55
C PHE A 329 18.65 -4.88 -1.63
N LYS A 330 18.30 -6.12 -1.94
CA LYS A 330 17.40 -6.94 -1.11
C LYS A 330 17.95 -7.19 0.29
N GLN A 331 19.25 -7.45 0.42
CA GLN A 331 19.90 -7.64 1.71
C GLN A 331 19.78 -6.39 2.59
N ARG A 332 20.05 -5.21 2.05
CA ARG A 332 19.96 -3.93 2.79
C ARG A 332 18.53 -3.65 3.25
N LEU A 333 17.55 -3.87 2.39
CA LEU A 333 16.13 -3.72 2.77
C LEU A 333 15.74 -4.72 3.86
N ARG A 334 16.10 -6.00 3.72
CA ARG A 334 15.82 -7.02 4.75
C ARG A 334 16.48 -6.68 6.07
N SER A 335 17.73 -6.26 6.07
CA SER A 335 18.43 -5.85 7.28
C SER A 335 17.68 -4.74 8.02
N ARG A 336 17.18 -3.74 7.29
CA ARG A 336 16.42 -2.64 7.90
C ARG A 336 15.04 -3.06 8.39
N ILE A 337 14.36 -3.94 7.65
CA ILE A 337 13.07 -4.53 8.04
C ILE A 337 13.23 -5.37 9.32
N GLU A 338 14.27 -6.19 9.43
CA GLU A 338 14.54 -6.96 10.64
C GLU A 338 14.82 -6.06 11.84
N GLU A 339 15.48 -4.93 11.62
CA GLU A 339 15.68 -3.94 12.67
C GLU A 339 14.34 -3.38 13.20
N PHE A 340 13.43 -2.99 12.30
CA PHE A 340 12.07 -2.56 12.69
C PHE A 340 11.30 -3.64 13.46
N ARG A 341 11.47 -4.91 13.10
CA ARG A 341 10.86 -6.05 13.81
C ARG A 341 11.47 -6.29 15.19
N SER A 342 12.73 -5.92 15.40
CA SER A 342 13.48 -6.19 16.63
C SER A 342 13.28 -5.18 17.77
N TRP A 343 12.69 -4.02 17.48
CA TRP A 343 12.62 -2.87 18.38
C TRP A 343 11.72 -2.97 19.61
#